data_AF-A0A7Z9PR60-F1
#
_entry.id   AF-A0A7Z9PR60-F1
#
_cell.length_a   1.000
_cell.length_b   1.000
_cell.length_c   1.000
_cell.angle_alpha   90.00
_cell.angle_beta   90.00
_cell.angle_gamma   90.00
#
_symmetry.space_group_name_H-M   'P 1'
#
loop_
_entity.id
_entity.type
_entity.pdbx_description
1 polymer ?
#
loop_
_entity_poly.entity_id
_entity_poly.type
_entity_poly.pdbx_seq_one_letter_code
_entity_poly.pdbx_strand_id
1 'polypeptide(L)'
;MQNTLETTTAPPERGEVRYIKDLIVAEASDSRKHVKLNQLLATSICGNDITSSCLYVSAICALYAGPYAPLSLLLVAAVLYLFRKVYGEVGTALPLNGGAYNVLLNTTSKRFASLAACLTILSYIATAVISAYEAMHYAHQIWHSLNVLVATILMLGLFAFLSILGISESARVATGIFIFHICTLILLVGACGLIVFQDFTILQENFQTPPPTGVGKAIFFGFAAAMLGVSGF
;
A
#
# COMPACT_ATOMS: atom_id res chain seq x y z
N MET A 1 16.16 -4.27 -20.32
CA MET A 1 16.69 -5.32 -21.23
C MET A 1 16.03 -5.08 -22.58
N GLN A 2 16.80 -4.70 -23.61
CA GLN A 2 16.29 -4.35 -24.94
C GLN A 2 15.60 -5.57 -25.56
N ASN A 3 14.31 -5.45 -25.91
CA ASN A 3 13.64 -6.39 -26.79
C ASN A 3 14.16 -6.17 -28.21
N THR A 4 15.23 -6.86 -28.57
CA THR A 4 15.65 -6.99 -29.96
C THR A 4 14.59 -7.82 -30.67
N LEU A 5 13.77 -7.17 -31.51
CA LEU A 5 12.84 -7.84 -32.40
C LEU A 5 13.68 -8.57 -33.47
N GLU A 6 13.90 -9.87 -33.30
CA GLU A 6 14.51 -10.69 -34.34
C GLU A 6 13.47 -10.91 -35.45
N THR A 7 13.68 -10.24 -36.58
CA THR A 7 12.89 -10.45 -37.80
C THR A 7 13.54 -11.59 -38.60
N THR A 8 12.75 -12.57 -39.04
CA THR A 8 13.23 -13.65 -39.92
C THR A 8 13.34 -13.22 -41.39
N THR A 9 13.05 -11.95 -41.67
CA THR A 9 13.14 -11.37 -43.02
C THR A 9 14.59 -11.03 -43.33
N ALA A 10 15.07 -11.35 -44.54
CA ALA A 10 16.41 -11.00 -45.02
C ALA A 10 16.73 -9.51 -44.78
N PRO A 11 18.00 -9.16 -44.45
CA PRO A 11 18.40 -7.80 -44.14
C PRO A 11 18.04 -6.85 -45.28
N PRO A 12 17.53 -5.64 -44.99
CA PRO A 12 17.05 -4.72 -46.01
C PRO A 12 18.22 -4.27 -46.91
N GLU A 13 17.96 -4.16 -48.21
CA GLU A 13 18.92 -3.56 -49.13
C GLU A 13 19.03 -2.06 -48.88
N ARG A 14 20.19 -1.47 -49.23
CA ARG A 14 20.48 -0.05 -48.96
C ARG A 14 19.50 0.84 -49.73
N GLY A 15 18.54 1.43 -49.03
CA GLY A 15 17.51 2.32 -49.59
C GLY A 15 16.10 1.72 -49.61
N GLU A 16 15.93 0.49 -49.13
CA GLU A 16 14.62 -0.17 -49.05
C GLU A 16 13.78 0.37 -47.88
N VAL A 17 12.57 0.85 -48.16
CA VAL A 17 11.60 1.29 -47.14
C VAL A 17 10.58 0.17 -46.92
N ARG A 18 10.64 -0.51 -45.77
CA ARG A 18 9.66 -1.52 -45.36
C ARG A 18 8.70 -0.96 -44.30
N TYR A 19 7.41 -1.19 -44.46
CA TYR A 19 6.44 -0.85 -43.40
C TYR A 19 6.43 -1.93 -42.33
N ILE A 20 6.15 -1.57 -41.07
CA ILE A 20 6.13 -2.52 -39.93
C ILE A 20 5.16 -3.69 -40.17
N LYS A 21 4.07 -3.44 -40.90
CA LYS A 21 3.09 -4.46 -41.33
C LYS A 21 3.66 -5.50 -42.30
N ASP A 22 4.75 -5.20 -43.00
CA ASP A 22 5.38 -6.06 -44.01
C ASP A 22 6.53 -6.89 -43.40
N LEU A 23 6.91 -6.62 -42.15
CA LEU A 23 7.83 -7.45 -41.40
C LEU A 23 7.04 -8.63 -40.84
N ILE A 24 7.42 -9.85 -41.23
CA ILE A 24 7.03 -11.05 -40.50
C ILE A 24 7.73 -10.94 -39.15
N VAL A 25 7.03 -10.34 -38.18
CA VAL A 25 7.36 -10.50 -36.77
C VAL A 25 7.17 -11.99 -36.54
N ALA A 26 8.27 -12.73 -36.35
CA ALA A 26 8.15 -14.05 -35.76
C ALA A 26 7.25 -13.84 -34.55
N GLU A 27 6.06 -14.45 -34.54
CA GLU A 27 5.24 -14.45 -33.35
C GLU A 27 6.17 -14.98 -32.27
N ALA A 28 6.71 -14.07 -31.46
CA ALA A 28 7.43 -14.44 -30.28
C ALA A 28 6.36 -15.16 -29.50
N SER A 29 6.39 -16.50 -29.56
CA SER A 29 5.51 -17.32 -28.77
C SER A 29 5.86 -16.93 -27.35
N ASP A 30 5.11 -16.02 -26.76
CA ASP A 30 5.21 -15.67 -25.36
C ASP A 30 4.60 -16.84 -24.59
N SER A 31 5.29 -17.97 -24.67
CA SER A 31 4.97 -19.24 -24.04
C SER A 31 5.43 -19.24 -22.59
N ARG A 32 5.96 -18.12 -22.09
CA ARG A 32 6.04 -17.89 -20.65
C ARG A 32 4.62 -17.66 -20.16
N LYS A 33 3.92 -18.77 -19.86
CA LYS A 33 2.71 -18.77 -19.03
C LYS A 33 3.00 -17.86 -17.84
N HIS A 34 2.43 -16.66 -17.84
CA HIS A 34 2.52 -15.75 -16.71
C HIS A 34 2.00 -16.50 -15.49
N VAL A 35 2.91 -16.87 -14.59
CA VAL A 35 2.56 -17.58 -13.37
C VAL A 35 1.80 -16.58 -12.51
N LYS A 36 0.47 -16.76 -12.45
CA LYS A 36 -0.37 -15.94 -11.60
C LYS A 36 0.00 -16.20 -10.14
N LEU A 37 0.01 -15.14 -9.34
CA LEU A 37 0.11 -15.28 -7.89
C LEU A 37 -1.10 -16.05 -7.39
N ASN A 38 -0.87 -16.97 -6.44
CA ASN A 38 -1.97 -17.56 -5.72
C ASN A 38 -2.59 -16.51 -4.76
N GLN A 39 -3.77 -16.83 -4.22
CA GLN A 39 -4.50 -15.91 -3.35
C GLN A 39 -3.69 -15.45 -2.14
N LEU A 40 -2.95 -16.35 -1.48
CA LEU A 40 -2.15 -16.01 -0.30
C LEU A 40 -1.03 -15.03 -0.63
N LEU A 41 -0.29 -15.27 -1.73
CA LEU A 41 0.80 -14.41 -2.17
C LEU A 41 0.27 -13.02 -2.54
N ALA A 42 -0.84 -12.95 -3.29
CA ALA A 42 -1.47 -11.68 -3.67
C ALA A 42 -2.02 -10.94 -2.43
N THR A 43 -2.71 -11.64 -1.54
CA THR A 43 -3.21 -11.08 -0.28
C THR A 43 -2.08 -10.60 0.62
N SER A 44 -0.93 -11.28 0.66
CA SER A 44 0.18 -10.86 1.52
C SER A 44 0.87 -9.60 1.00
N ILE A 45 0.97 -9.42 -0.32
CA ILE A 45 1.51 -8.19 -0.92
C ILE A 45 0.60 -7.00 -0.57
N CYS A 46 -0.67 -7.06 -0.95
CA CYS A 46 -1.62 -5.98 -0.66
C CYS A 46 -1.87 -5.83 0.85
N GLY A 47 -1.86 -6.94 1.58
CA GLY A 47 -2.09 -6.99 3.01
C GLY A 47 -0.98 -6.30 3.80
N ASN A 48 0.28 -6.43 3.40
CA ASN A 48 1.37 -5.67 4.02
C ASN A 48 1.19 -4.16 3.84
N ASP A 49 0.71 -3.71 2.68
CA ASP A 49 0.50 -2.29 2.40
C ASP A 49 -0.56 -1.68 3.32
N ILE A 50 -1.67 -2.40 3.55
CA ILE A 50 -2.75 -1.95 4.44
C ILE A 50 -2.37 -2.15 5.93
N THR A 51 -1.92 -3.34 6.30
CA THR A 51 -1.78 -3.72 7.72
C THR A 51 -0.53 -3.16 8.39
N SER A 52 0.49 -2.75 7.63
CA SER A 52 1.71 -2.14 8.19
C SER A 52 1.41 -0.89 9.01
N SER A 53 0.35 -0.16 8.66
CA SER A 53 -0.01 1.11 9.28
C SER A 53 -0.83 1.01 10.55
N CYS A 54 -1.37 -0.16 10.88
CA CYS A 54 -2.38 -0.30 11.93
C CYS A 54 -1.92 0.18 13.32
N LEU A 55 -0.64 0.02 13.66
CA LEU A 55 -0.09 0.39 14.97
C LEU A 55 -0.04 1.92 15.14
N TYR A 56 0.63 2.64 14.23
CA TYR A 56 0.72 4.10 14.33
C TYR A 56 -0.65 4.77 14.11
N VAL A 57 -1.46 4.25 13.19
CA VAL A 57 -2.78 4.83 12.88
C VAL A 57 -3.72 4.71 14.08
N SER A 58 -3.73 3.57 14.76
CA SER A 58 -4.56 3.39 15.95
C SER A 58 -4.14 4.36 17.06
N ALA A 59 -2.84 4.57 17.25
CA ALA A 59 -2.32 5.52 18.24
C ALA A 59 -2.68 6.97 17.90
N ILE A 60 -2.48 7.41 16.64
CA ILE A 60 -2.82 8.78 16.21
C ILE A 60 -4.33 9.00 16.22
N CYS A 61 -5.13 7.99 15.85
CA CYS A 61 -6.59 8.07 15.93
C CYS A 61 -7.05 8.23 17.38
N ALA A 62 -6.48 7.44 18.31
CA ALA A 62 -6.74 7.59 19.75
C ALA A 62 -6.34 8.98 20.28
N LEU A 63 -5.23 9.54 19.80
CA LEU A 63 -4.78 10.88 20.19
C LEU A 63 -5.80 11.97 19.82
N TYR A 64 -6.40 11.91 18.62
CA TYR A 64 -7.33 12.94 18.16
C TYR A 64 -8.79 12.68 18.55
N ALA A 65 -9.22 11.42 18.59
CA ALA A 65 -10.60 11.04 18.83
C ALA A 65 -10.89 10.63 20.29
N GLY A 66 -9.85 10.34 21.08
CA GLY A 66 -9.97 9.82 22.43
C GLY A 66 -10.89 8.59 22.47
N PRO A 67 -11.96 8.60 23.30
CA PRO A 67 -12.89 7.48 23.40
C PRO A 67 -13.67 7.17 22.10
N TYR A 68 -13.67 8.10 21.13
CA TYR A 68 -14.34 7.93 19.84
C TYR A 68 -13.46 7.28 18.76
N ALA A 69 -12.20 6.94 19.05
CA ALA A 69 -11.31 6.31 18.07
C ALA A 69 -11.87 5.02 17.44
N PRO A 70 -12.53 4.11 18.19
CA PRO A 70 -13.17 2.93 17.60
C PRO A 70 -14.24 3.30 16.55
N LEU A 71 -15.03 4.35 16.82
CA LEU A 71 -16.04 4.83 15.88
C LEU A 71 -15.39 5.40 14.61
N SER A 72 -14.34 6.23 14.75
CA SER A 72 -13.61 6.77 13.60
C SER A 72 -12.98 5.67 12.74
N LEU A 73 -12.36 4.66 13.34
CA LEU A 73 -11.80 3.50 12.64
C LEU A 73 -12.89 2.66 11.95
N LEU A 74 -14.04 2.46 12.62
CA LEU A 74 -15.19 1.76 12.04
C LEU A 74 -15.73 2.50 10.80
N LEU A 75 -15.81 3.83 10.84
CA LEU A 75 -16.25 4.63 9.70
C LEU A 75 -15.31 4.46 8.49
N VAL A 76 -14.00 4.45 8.71
CA VAL A 76 -13.02 4.19 7.64
C VAL A 76 -13.18 2.76 7.09
N ALA A 77 -13.32 1.76 7.96
CA ALA A 77 -13.58 0.38 7.54
C ALA A 77 -14.87 0.25 6.72
N ALA A 78 -15.93 0.98 7.10
CA ALA A 78 -17.18 1.02 6.35
C ALA A 78 -16.99 1.64 4.96
N VAL A 79 -16.24 2.75 4.84
CA VAL A 79 -15.89 3.35 3.54
C VAL A 79 -15.16 2.34 2.65
N LEU A 80 -14.12 1.68 3.15
CA LEU A 80 -13.39 0.65 2.39
C LEU A 80 -14.29 -0.52 1.97
N TYR A 81 -15.16 -0.95 2.87
CA TYR A 81 -16.10 -2.03 2.58
C TYR A 81 -17.04 -1.69 1.42
N LEU A 82 -17.52 -0.44 1.34
CA LEU A 82 -18.33 0.04 0.22
C LEU A 82 -17.53 0.06 -1.09
N PHE A 83 -16.25 0.45 -1.05
CA PHE A 83 -15.38 0.49 -2.24
C PHE A 83 -15.03 -0.91 -2.77
N ARG A 84 -15.02 -1.96 -1.94
CA ARG A 84 -14.67 -3.33 -2.35
C ARG A 84 -15.35 -3.80 -3.64
N LYS A 85 -16.66 -3.53 -3.79
CA LYS A 85 -17.43 -3.97 -4.97
C LYS A 85 -17.01 -3.20 -6.22
N VAL A 86 -16.80 -1.89 -6.08
CA VAL A 86 -16.31 -1.01 -7.16
C VAL A 86 -14.95 -1.49 -7.67
N TYR A 87 -14.00 -1.80 -6.80
CA TYR A 87 -12.68 -2.32 -7.22
C TYR A 87 -12.79 -3.67 -7.94
N GLY A 88 -13.66 -4.56 -7.47
CA GLY A 88 -13.90 -5.85 -8.14
C GLY A 88 -14.46 -5.69 -9.54
N GLU A 89 -15.45 -4.80 -9.73
CA GLU A 89 -16.04 -4.51 -11.04
C GLU A 89 -15.02 -3.84 -11.98
N VAL A 90 -14.32 -2.82 -11.50
CA VAL A 90 -13.31 -2.09 -12.28
C VAL A 90 -12.16 -3.00 -12.69
N GLY A 91 -11.62 -3.78 -11.75
CA GLY A 91 -10.49 -4.67 -11.99
C GLY A 91 -10.82 -5.83 -12.95
N THR A 92 -12.07 -6.27 -12.99
CA THR A 92 -12.53 -7.29 -13.95
C THR A 92 -12.90 -6.70 -15.31
N ALA A 93 -13.41 -5.47 -15.36
CA ALA A 93 -13.78 -4.78 -16.59
C ALA A 93 -12.57 -4.29 -17.41
N LEU A 94 -11.48 -3.88 -16.73
CA LEU A 94 -10.27 -3.36 -17.38
C LEU A 94 -9.03 -4.14 -16.90
N PRO A 95 -8.82 -5.38 -17.40
CA PRO A 95 -7.65 -6.21 -17.06
C PRO A 95 -6.38 -5.73 -17.77
N LEU A 96 -6.12 -4.42 -17.72
CA LEU A 96 -4.97 -3.77 -18.34
C LEU A 96 -3.88 -3.58 -17.28
N ASN A 97 -2.64 -3.92 -17.64
CA ASN A 97 -1.48 -3.52 -16.85
C ASN A 97 -1.38 -1.99 -16.85
N GLY A 98 -1.53 -1.37 -15.69
CA GLY A 98 -1.42 0.09 -15.48
C GLY A 98 -2.41 0.70 -14.48
N GLY A 99 -3.14 -0.15 -13.74
CA GLY A 99 -3.81 0.23 -12.48
C GLY A 99 -4.79 1.40 -12.60
N ALA A 100 -4.87 2.22 -11.55
CA ALA A 100 -5.80 3.33 -11.45
C ALA A 100 -5.67 4.36 -12.58
N TYR A 101 -4.46 4.62 -13.07
CA TYR A 101 -4.25 5.55 -14.20
C TYR A 101 -4.94 5.05 -15.48
N ASN A 102 -4.74 3.79 -15.84
CA ASN A 102 -5.37 3.24 -17.05
C ASN A 102 -6.88 3.16 -16.91
N VAL A 103 -7.39 2.86 -15.71
CA VAL A 103 -8.84 2.92 -15.43
C VAL A 103 -9.37 4.33 -15.71
N LEU A 104 -8.74 5.36 -15.14
CA LEU A 104 -9.18 6.73 -15.33
C LEU A 104 -9.01 7.20 -16.76
N LEU A 105 -7.91 6.83 -17.43
CA LEU A 105 -7.69 7.19 -18.82
C LEU A 105 -8.80 6.66 -19.75
N ASN A 106 -9.39 5.50 -19.41
CA ASN A 106 -10.45 4.87 -20.19
C ASN A 106 -11.87 5.25 -19.75
N THR A 107 -12.03 5.93 -18.60
CA THR A 107 -13.37 6.27 -18.04
C THR A 107 -13.60 7.78 -17.88
N THR A 108 -12.55 8.59 -17.99
CA THR A 108 -12.60 10.07 -17.89
C THR A 108 -11.70 10.72 -18.94
N SER A 109 -11.31 11.99 -18.76
CA SER A 109 -10.43 12.72 -19.67
C SER A 109 -8.96 12.55 -19.32
N LYS A 110 -8.07 12.71 -20.31
CA LYS A 110 -6.62 12.67 -20.14
C LYS A 110 -6.12 13.61 -19.02
N ARG A 111 -6.74 14.79 -18.89
CA ARG A 111 -6.38 15.79 -17.86
C ARG A 111 -6.73 15.31 -16.45
N PHE A 112 -7.92 14.73 -16.27
CA PHE A 112 -8.32 14.18 -14.97
C PHE A 112 -7.48 12.95 -14.61
N ALA A 113 -7.25 12.05 -15.57
CA ALA A 113 -6.41 10.88 -15.37
C ALA A 113 -4.96 11.25 -14.98
N SER A 114 -4.36 12.25 -15.64
CA SER A 114 -3.01 12.73 -15.28
C SER A 114 -2.97 13.40 -13.91
N LEU A 115 -3.97 14.22 -13.57
CA LEU A 115 -4.04 14.87 -12.25
C LEU A 115 -4.15 13.83 -11.14
N ALA A 116 -5.03 12.84 -11.31
CA ALA A 116 -5.19 11.75 -10.36
C ALA A 116 -3.90 10.94 -10.21
N ALA A 117 -3.21 10.61 -11.31
CA ALA A 117 -1.93 9.90 -11.24
C ALA A 117 -0.86 10.70 -10.48
N CYS A 118 -0.77 12.02 -10.69
CA CYS A 118 0.14 12.87 -9.91
C CYS A 118 -0.18 12.85 -8.41
N LEU A 119 -1.47 12.93 -8.04
CA LEU A 119 -1.91 12.85 -6.65
C LEU A 119 -1.63 11.47 -6.04
N THR A 120 -1.81 10.39 -6.81
CA THR A 120 -1.48 9.03 -6.39
C THR A 120 0.02 8.87 -6.13
N ILE A 121 0.88 9.37 -7.03
CA ILE A 121 2.34 9.33 -6.83
C ILE A 121 2.72 10.12 -5.57
N LEU A 122 2.16 11.32 -5.38
CA LEU A 122 2.41 12.13 -4.19
C LEU A 122 1.99 11.39 -2.91
N SER A 123 0.83 10.73 -2.94
CA SER A 123 0.33 9.90 -1.84
C SER A 123 1.28 8.75 -1.53
N TYR A 124 1.72 7.99 -2.54
CA TYR A 124 2.65 6.86 -2.32
C TYR A 124 4.01 7.30 -1.80
N ILE A 125 4.53 8.46 -2.23
CA ILE A 125 5.77 9.01 -1.67
C ILE A 125 5.58 9.35 -0.19
N ALA A 126 4.46 9.98 0.17
CA ALA A 126 4.15 10.29 1.56
C ALA A 126 4.01 9.00 2.41
N THR A 127 3.30 7.99 1.90
CA THR A 127 3.16 6.68 2.56
C THR A 127 4.51 5.99 2.77
N ALA A 128 5.40 6.02 1.77
CA ALA A 128 6.74 5.45 1.89
C ALA A 128 7.58 6.16 2.97
N VAL A 129 7.54 7.50 3.01
CA VAL A 129 8.26 8.30 4.01
C VAL A 129 7.74 8.04 5.42
N ILE A 130 6.42 8.05 5.63
CA ILE A 130 5.82 7.78 6.94
C ILE A 130 6.14 6.35 7.39
N SER A 131 6.02 5.37 6.50
CA SER A 131 6.31 3.96 6.83
C SER A 131 7.78 3.76 7.23
N ALA A 132 8.71 4.37 6.49
CA ALA A 132 10.13 4.30 6.83
C ALA A 132 10.44 5.02 8.16
N TYR A 133 9.81 6.17 8.39
CA TYR A 133 9.98 6.93 9.63
C TYR A 133 9.48 6.15 10.85
N GLU A 134 8.26 5.60 10.79
CA GLU A 134 7.68 4.81 11.87
C GLU A 134 8.50 3.55 12.16
N ALA A 135 9.00 2.86 11.12
CA ALA A 135 9.89 1.72 11.30
C ALA A 135 11.17 2.09 12.07
N MET A 136 11.79 3.23 11.74
CA MET A 136 12.98 3.71 12.45
C MET A 136 12.65 4.26 13.84
N HIS A 137 11.45 4.81 14.03
CA HIS A 137 10.95 5.24 15.32
C HIS A 137 10.77 4.04 16.26
N TYR A 138 10.20 2.93 15.77
CA TYR A 138 10.12 1.68 16.53
C TYR A 138 11.49 1.10 16.84
N ALA A 139 12.42 1.11 15.87
CA ALA A 139 13.79 0.67 16.11
C ALA A 139 14.52 1.51 17.18
N HIS A 140 14.26 2.83 17.23
CA HIS A 140 14.81 3.73 18.24
C HIS A 140 14.32 3.40 19.66
N GLN A 141 13.13 2.81 19.82
CA GLN A 141 12.65 2.33 21.13
C GLN A 141 13.46 1.14 21.66
N ILE A 142 14.17 0.43 20.78
CA ILE A 142 15.07 -0.69 21.13
C ILE A 142 16.52 -0.18 21.25
N TRP A 143 16.93 0.70 20.34
CA TRP A 143 18.26 1.30 20.31
C TRP A 143 18.19 2.83 20.36
N HIS A 144 18.17 3.38 21.57
CA HIS A 144 17.97 4.82 21.81
C HIS A 144 19.05 5.75 21.22
N SER A 145 20.22 5.24 20.83
CA SER A 145 21.25 6.07 20.17
C SER A 145 21.02 6.23 18.66
N LEU A 146 20.04 5.53 18.08
CA LEU A 146 19.71 5.60 16.66
C LEU A 146 19.10 6.96 16.32
N ASN A 147 19.72 7.73 15.43
CA ASN A 147 19.10 8.95 14.91
C ASN A 147 18.00 8.59 13.89
N VAL A 148 16.74 8.77 14.29
CA VAL A 148 15.55 8.39 13.49
C VAL A 148 15.56 9.02 12.10
N LEU A 149 15.89 10.31 11.99
CA LEU A 149 15.87 11.04 10.72
C LEU A 149 16.92 10.48 9.75
N VAL A 150 18.16 10.32 10.21
CA VAL A 150 19.26 9.79 9.40
C VAL A 150 18.96 8.35 8.97
N ALA A 151 18.49 7.51 9.90
CA ALA A 151 18.14 6.13 9.61
C ALA A 151 17.00 6.03 8.59
N THR A 152 16.01 6.93 8.65
CA THR A 152 14.90 6.98 7.69
C THR A 152 15.40 7.30 6.28
N ILE A 153 16.28 8.30 6.15
CA ILE A 153 16.88 8.69 4.87
C ILE A 153 17.69 7.53 4.29
N LEU A 154 18.50 6.86 5.12
CA LEU A 154 19.30 5.70 4.69
C LEU A 154 18.43 4.51 4.27
N MET A 155 17.32 4.25 4.97
CA MET A 155 16.38 3.18 4.64
C MET A 155 15.71 3.42 3.29
N LEU A 156 15.19 4.63 3.06
CA LEU A 156 14.61 5.03 1.77
C LEU A 156 15.66 4.97 0.64
N GLY A 157 16.87 5.47 0.91
CA GLY A 157 17.99 5.43 -0.03
C GLY A 157 18.39 4.01 -0.41
N LEU A 158 18.41 3.09 0.55
CA LEU A 158 18.67 1.67 0.31
C LEU A 158 17.62 1.07 -0.62
N PHE A 159 16.32 1.21 -0.31
CA PHE A 159 15.27 0.66 -1.15
C PHE A 159 15.22 1.32 -2.54
N ALA A 160 15.47 2.62 -2.64
CA ALA A 160 15.60 3.30 -3.92
C ALA A 160 16.76 2.73 -4.75
N PHE A 161 17.92 2.50 -4.12
CA PHE A 161 19.08 1.90 -4.77
C PHE A 161 18.81 0.47 -5.24
N LEU A 162 18.20 -0.37 -4.39
CA LEU A 162 17.82 -1.75 -4.76
C LEU A 162 16.84 -1.77 -5.94
N SER A 163 15.87 -0.85 -5.96
CA SER A 163 14.93 -0.68 -7.06
C SER A 163 15.60 -0.25 -8.36
N ILE A 164 16.59 0.65 -8.30
CA ILE A 164 17.39 1.08 -9.48
C ILE A 164 18.21 -0.09 -10.04
N LEU A 165 18.73 -0.98 -9.17
CA LEU A 165 19.41 -2.20 -9.60
C LEU A 165 18.46 -3.23 -10.26
N GLY A 166 17.15 -2.99 -10.25
CA GLY A 166 16.15 -3.88 -10.84
C GLY A 166 15.88 -5.13 -9.99
N ILE A 167 16.17 -5.08 -8.70
CA ILE A 167 15.82 -6.17 -7.78
C ILE A 167 14.30 -6.20 -7.65
N SER A 168 13.69 -7.29 -8.12
CA SER A 168 12.25 -7.49 -8.05
C SER A 168 11.83 -7.88 -6.63
N GLU A 169 10.67 -7.40 -6.21
CA GLU A 169 10.06 -7.77 -4.94
C GLU A 169 9.76 -9.27 -4.86
N SER A 170 9.97 -9.85 -3.67
CA SER A 170 9.71 -11.27 -3.44
C SER A 170 8.37 -11.47 -2.75
N ALA A 171 7.38 -11.99 -3.49
CA ALA A 171 6.07 -12.37 -2.92
C ALA A 171 6.18 -13.38 -1.77
N ARG A 172 7.19 -14.27 -1.82
CA ARG A 172 7.46 -15.25 -0.75
C ARG A 172 7.98 -14.58 0.52
N VAL A 173 8.89 -13.61 0.39
CA VAL A 173 9.39 -12.83 1.54
C VAL A 173 8.26 -11.97 2.11
N ALA A 174 7.48 -11.30 1.27
CA ALA A 174 6.31 -10.52 1.68
C ALA A 174 5.30 -11.37 2.47
N THR A 175 5.08 -12.62 2.07
CA THR A 175 4.20 -13.56 2.80
C THR A 175 4.76 -13.91 4.19
N GLY A 176 6.07 -14.11 4.32
CA GLY A 176 6.69 -14.31 5.62
C GLY A 176 6.51 -13.11 6.56
N ILE A 177 6.74 -11.90 6.04
CA ILE A 177 6.53 -10.64 6.78
C ILE A 177 5.06 -10.52 7.20
N PHE A 178 4.14 -10.78 6.28
CA PHE A 178 2.70 -10.67 6.53
C PHE A 178 2.24 -11.61 7.64
N ILE A 179 2.62 -12.90 7.58
CA ILE A 179 2.26 -13.88 8.62
C ILE A 179 2.83 -13.47 9.97
N PHE A 180 4.11 -13.08 10.02
CA PHE A 180 4.73 -12.61 11.25
C PHE A 180 4.00 -11.40 11.85
N HIS A 181 3.63 -10.43 11.00
CA HIS A 181 2.90 -9.24 11.43
C HIS A 181 1.51 -9.58 11.97
N ILE A 182 0.74 -10.41 11.26
CA ILE A 182 -0.59 -10.86 11.71
C ILE A 182 -0.50 -11.63 13.03
N CYS A 183 0.49 -12.53 13.18
CA CYS A 183 0.72 -13.21 14.46
C CYS A 183 1.03 -12.22 15.59
N THR A 184 1.86 -11.23 15.33
CA THR A 184 2.19 -10.17 16.30
C THR A 184 0.94 -9.39 16.73
N LEU A 185 0.08 -9.01 15.78
CA LEU A 185 -1.17 -8.30 16.07
C LEU A 185 -2.17 -9.16 16.85
N ILE A 186 -2.29 -10.46 16.51
CA ILE A 186 -3.15 -11.40 17.26
C ILE A 186 -2.66 -11.51 18.71
N LEU A 187 -1.36 -11.65 18.92
CA LEU A 187 -0.77 -11.71 20.27
C LEU A 187 -1.01 -10.40 21.03
N LEU A 188 -0.82 -9.25 20.39
CA LEU A 188 -1.07 -7.94 21.01
C LEU A 188 -2.54 -7.78 21.43
N VAL A 189 -3.49 -8.04 20.52
CA VAL A 189 -4.93 -7.96 20.82
C VAL A 189 -5.31 -8.96 21.91
N GLY A 190 -4.77 -10.18 21.87
CA GLY A 190 -4.98 -11.19 22.91
C GLY A 190 -4.48 -10.73 24.28
N ALA A 191 -3.27 -10.17 24.35
CA ALA A 191 -2.70 -9.63 25.59
C ALA A 191 -3.53 -8.45 26.14
N CYS A 192 -3.93 -7.51 25.29
CA CYS A 192 -4.82 -6.42 25.68
C CYS A 192 -6.17 -6.96 26.19
N GLY A 193 -6.75 -7.94 25.50
CA GLY A 193 -7.99 -8.59 25.91
C GLY A 193 -7.87 -9.22 27.31
N LEU A 194 -6.80 -9.98 27.56
CA LEU A 194 -6.55 -10.59 28.88
C LEU A 194 -6.48 -9.54 30.00
N ILE A 195 -5.77 -8.42 29.78
CA ILE A 195 -5.67 -7.33 30.76
C ILE A 195 -7.05 -6.70 31.02
N VAL A 196 -7.82 -6.42 29.97
CA VAL A 196 -9.17 -5.85 30.10
C VAL A 196 -10.14 -6.81 30.82
N PHE A 197 -10.02 -8.12 30.59
CA PHE A 197 -10.84 -9.12 31.29
C PHE A 197 -10.49 -9.25 32.78
N GLN A 198 -9.23 -9.00 33.16
CA GLN A 198 -8.79 -9.03 34.55
C GLN A 198 -9.20 -7.75 35.30
N ASP A 199 -9.05 -6.59 34.65
CA ASP A 199 -9.42 -5.30 35.22
C ASP A 199 -10.03 -4.38 34.14
N PHE A 200 -11.35 -4.20 34.23
CA PHE A 200 -12.11 -3.37 33.30
C PHE A 200 -11.99 -1.87 33.60
N THR A 201 -11.43 -1.49 34.75
CA THR A 201 -11.42 -0.11 35.26
C THR A 201 -10.70 0.83 34.30
N ILE A 202 -9.51 0.44 33.81
CA ILE A 202 -8.72 1.24 32.87
C ILE A 202 -9.52 1.52 31.59
N LEU A 203 -10.23 0.52 31.05
CA LEU A 203 -11.03 0.71 29.84
C LEU A 203 -12.21 1.66 30.10
N GLN A 204 -12.90 1.49 31.23
CA GLN A 204 -14.01 2.34 31.64
C GLN A 204 -13.57 3.80 31.83
N GLU A 205 -12.44 4.04 32.50
CA GLU A 205 -11.87 5.38 32.72
C GLU A 205 -11.51 6.05 31.39
N ASN A 206 -10.90 5.31 30.46
CA ASN A 206 -10.59 5.82 29.12
C ASN A 206 -11.86 6.22 28.35
N PHE A 207 -12.94 5.45 28.45
CA PHE A 207 -14.23 5.79 27.79
C PHE A 207 -14.94 7.00 28.41
N GLN A 208 -14.71 7.26 29.70
CA GLN A 208 -15.27 8.43 30.39
C GLN A 208 -14.43 9.71 30.18
N THR A 209 -13.24 9.59 29.61
CA THR A 209 -12.37 10.73 29.35
C THR A 209 -13.01 11.65 28.30
N PRO A 210 -13.15 12.96 28.57
CA PRO A 210 -13.76 13.87 27.61
C PRO A 210 -12.92 13.98 26.33
N PRO A 211 -13.56 14.15 25.14
CA PRO A 211 -12.84 14.25 23.89
C PRO A 211 -11.98 15.54 23.84
N PRO A 212 -10.77 15.51 23.24
CA PRO A 212 -9.82 16.63 23.30
C PRO A 212 -10.32 17.97 22.77
N THR A 213 -11.22 17.96 21.77
CA THR A 213 -11.68 19.16 21.06
C THR A 213 -13.21 19.26 20.92
N GLY A 214 -13.96 18.35 21.57
CA GLY A 214 -15.40 18.16 21.42
C GLY A 214 -15.77 17.02 20.45
N VAL A 215 -16.93 16.38 20.65
CA VAL A 215 -17.33 15.12 19.97
C VAL A 215 -17.21 15.20 18.45
N GLY A 216 -17.82 16.21 17.81
CA GLY A 216 -17.82 16.33 16.35
C GLY A 216 -16.42 16.53 15.76
N LYS A 217 -15.60 17.37 16.39
CA LYS A 217 -14.21 17.60 15.95
C LYS A 217 -13.32 16.37 16.21
N ALA A 218 -13.51 15.71 17.34
CA ALA A 218 -12.80 14.48 17.70
C ALA A 218 -13.05 13.36 16.69
N ILE A 219 -14.31 13.13 16.31
CA ILE A 219 -14.66 12.13 15.29
C ILE A 219 -14.09 12.53 13.92
N PHE A 220 -14.21 13.79 13.52
CA PHE A 220 -13.71 14.28 12.24
C PHE A 220 -12.18 14.15 12.11
N PHE A 221 -11.42 14.63 13.10
CA PHE A 221 -9.96 14.51 13.10
C PHE A 221 -9.51 13.06 13.30
N GLY A 222 -10.24 12.28 14.10
CA GLY A 222 -10.05 10.84 14.22
C GLY A 222 -10.21 10.10 12.90
N PHE A 223 -11.25 10.44 12.13
CA PHE A 223 -11.49 9.88 10.80
C PHE A 223 -10.39 10.28 9.82
N ALA A 224 -10.00 11.56 9.80
CA ALA A 224 -8.91 12.05 8.96
C ALA A 224 -7.58 11.35 9.28
N ALA A 225 -7.28 11.13 10.56
CA ALA A 225 -6.11 10.36 11.01
C ALA A 225 -6.20 8.88 10.62
N ALA A 226 -7.37 8.26 10.81
CA ALA A 226 -7.61 6.86 10.47
C ALA A 226 -7.45 6.58 8.96
N MET A 227 -7.78 7.56 8.10
CA MET A 227 -7.60 7.45 6.65
C MET A 227 -6.13 7.26 6.22
N LEU A 228 -5.16 7.64 7.05
CA LEU A 228 -3.75 7.37 6.78
C LEU A 228 -3.46 5.86 6.71
N GLY A 229 -4.23 5.05 7.45
CA GLY A 229 -4.06 3.61 7.50
C GLY A 229 -4.61 2.82 6.33
N VAL A 230 -5.25 3.52 5.39
CA VAL A 230 -5.85 2.91 4.20
C VAL A 230 -5.29 3.50 2.92
N SER A 231 -4.16 4.22 3.01
CA SER A 231 -3.49 4.82 1.85
C SER A 231 -2.88 3.80 0.87
N GLY A 232 -2.70 2.54 1.32
CA GLY A 232 -2.28 1.40 0.49
C GLY A 232 -3.43 0.57 -0.10
N PHE A 233 -4.68 1.07 -0.03
CA PHE A 233 -5.87 0.43 -0.61
C PHE A 233 -6.14 0.92 -2.05
#